data_AF-A0A6J1M8R0-F1
#
_entry.id   AF-A0A6J1M8R0-F1
#
_cell.length_a   1.000
_cell.length_b   1.000
_cell.length_c   1.000
_cell.angle_alpha   90.00
_cell.angle_beta   90.00
_cell.angle_gamma   90.00
#
_symmetry.space_group_name_H-M   'P 1'
#
loop_
_entity.id
_entity.type
_entity.pdbx_description
1 polymer ?
#
loop_
_entity_poly.entity_id
_entity_poly.type
_entity_poly.pdbx_seq_one_letter_code
_entity_poly.pdbx_strand_id
1 'polypeptide(L)'
;MGLIWSRVADGTAANEEEALPPRWSMQVAPNGRTFFIDHEARRTTWIDPRNGRASPMPNQTRRVEDDLGPLPEGWEERVHTDGRVFYIDHNTRTTQWEDPRLSNPNIAGQAVPYSRDYKQKYEYFKSHIRKPTNVPNKFEIRIRRTSILEDSYRIISSVTKTDLLKTKLWVEFEGETGLDYGGLAREWFYLLSKEMFNPYYGLFEYSAMDNYTLQINNGSGLCNEEHLSYFKFIGRIAGMAVYHGKLLDAFFIRPFYKMMLQKPIDLKDMESVDTEYYNSLMWIKENDPRILELTFCLDEDVFGQKSQHELKPGGANIDVTNENKDEYIKLVIEWRFVARVKDQMTAFLDGFGSIIPLNLIKIFDEHELELLMCGIQNIDVKDWRENTLYKGDYHMNHIIIQWFWRAVLSFSNEMRSRLLQFVTGTSRVPMNGFKELYGSNGPQMFTIEKWGTPNNFPRAHTCFNRLDLPPYEGYLQLKDKLIKAIEGSQGFAGVD
;
A
#
# COMPACT_ATOMS: atom_id res chain seq x y z
N MET A 1 -3.90 -38.21 -65.50
CA MET A 1 -2.94 -37.10 -65.35
C MET A 1 -3.66 -36.04 -64.53
N GLY A 2 -3.30 -35.64 -63.33
CA GLY A 2 -2.19 -35.95 -62.44
C GLY A 2 -2.35 -35.00 -61.24
N LEU A 3 -1.81 -35.44 -60.11
CA LEU A 3 -1.51 -34.70 -58.89
C LEU A 3 -2.61 -34.61 -57.82
N ILE A 4 -2.18 -35.14 -56.67
CA ILE A 4 -2.91 -35.52 -55.46
C ILE A 4 -2.70 -34.42 -54.41
N TRP A 5 -3.72 -34.27 -53.59
CA TRP A 5 -3.90 -33.41 -52.43
C TRP A 5 -2.69 -33.27 -51.49
N SER A 6 -2.35 -32.03 -51.14
CA SER A 6 -1.36 -31.65 -50.14
C SER A 6 -1.93 -31.70 -48.72
N ARG A 7 -1.25 -32.40 -47.81
CA ARG A 7 -1.51 -32.42 -46.36
C ARG A 7 -0.27 -31.94 -45.60
N VAL A 8 -0.53 -31.22 -44.52
CA VAL A 8 0.34 -30.49 -43.58
C VAL A 8 1.47 -31.34 -42.95
N ALA A 9 2.64 -30.75 -42.69
CA ALA A 9 3.57 -31.18 -41.62
C ALA A 9 4.56 -30.07 -41.20
N ASP A 10 4.83 -30.02 -39.90
CA ASP A 10 5.67 -29.09 -39.14
C ASP A 10 7.14 -28.98 -39.60
N GLY A 11 7.69 -27.76 -39.54
CA GLY A 11 9.09 -27.47 -39.78
C GLY A 11 9.85 -27.24 -38.47
N THR A 12 10.64 -28.22 -38.03
CA THR A 12 11.74 -28.03 -37.07
C THR A 12 13.03 -27.78 -37.84
N ALA A 13 13.62 -26.58 -37.67
CA ALA A 13 14.94 -26.25 -38.20
C ALA A 13 16.03 -26.92 -37.34
N ALA A 14 16.80 -27.81 -37.94
CA ALA A 14 17.98 -28.43 -37.34
C ALA A 14 19.17 -27.46 -37.36
N ASN A 15 19.83 -27.28 -36.21
CA ASN A 15 21.12 -26.59 -36.10
C ASN A 15 22.22 -27.46 -36.71
N GLU A 16 22.99 -26.89 -37.64
CA GLU A 16 24.22 -27.46 -38.16
C GLU A 16 25.32 -27.42 -37.08
N GLU A 17 25.70 -28.57 -36.51
CA GLU A 17 26.89 -28.67 -35.66
C GLU A 17 28.16 -28.66 -36.52
N GLU A 18 28.90 -27.56 -36.45
CA GLU A 18 30.18 -27.38 -37.13
C GLU A 18 31.19 -28.44 -36.66
N ALA A 19 31.77 -29.20 -37.61
CA ALA A 19 32.64 -30.33 -37.31
C ALA A 19 33.92 -29.91 -36.56
N LEU A 20 34.37 -30.74 -35.62
CA LEU A 20 35.62 -30.48 -34.87
C LEU A 20 36.84 -30.51 -35.81
N PRO A 21 37.89 -29.71 -35.53
CA PRO A 21 39.12 -29.77 -36.30
C PRO A 21 39.72 -31.19 -36.32
N PRO A 22 40.47 -31.56 -37.37
CA PRO A 22 41.13 -32.86 -37.43
C PRO A 22 41.94 -33.14 -36.16
N ARG A 23 41.84 -34.36 -35.62
CA ARG A 23 42.54 -34.81 -34.40
C ARG A 23 42.06 -34.18 -33.08
N TRP A 24 40.86 -33.62 -33.06
CA TRP A 24 40.14 -33.27 -31.83
C TRP A 24 38.98 -34.22 -31.60
N SER A 25 38.75 -34.60 -30.34
CA SER A 25 37.53 -35.29 -29.92
C SER A 25 36.83 -34.57 -28.78
N MET A 26 35.52 -34.70 -28.70
CA MET A 26 34.67 -34.11 -27.67
C MET A 26 34.13 -35.21 -26.77
N GLN A 27 34.20 -35.01 -25.45
CA GLN A 27 33.66 -35.92 -24.44
C GLN A 27 32.93 -35.14 -23.35
N VAL A 28 32.07 -35.83 -22.60
CA VAL A 28 31.33 -35.27 -21.47
C VAL A 28 31.88 -35.88 -20.18
N ALA A 29 32.32 -35.04 -19.24
CA ALA A 29 32.80 -35.47 -17.94
C ALA A 29 31.64 -35.94 -17.04
N PRO A 30 31.90 -36.71 -15.95
CA PRO A 30 30.85 -37.22 -15.06
C PRO A 30 29.97 -36.14 -14.43
N ASN A 31 30.46 -34.90 -14.35
CA ASN A 31 29.70 -33.74 -13.88
C ASN A 31 28.78 -33.12 -14.95
N GLY A 32 28.69 -33.70 -16.14
CA GLY A 32 27.90 -33.20 -17.27
C GLY A 32 28.61 -32.14 -18.12
N ARG A 33 29.85 -31.78 -17.82
CA ARG A 33 30.59 -30.73 -18.54
C ARG A 33 31.31 -31.30 -19.75
N THR A 34 31.11 -30.68 -20.90
CA THR A 34 31.84 -31.04 -22.12
C THR A 34 33.30 -30.62 -22.04
N PHE A 35 34.24 -31.48 -22.40
CA PHE A 35 35.65 -31.17 -22.60
C PHE A 35 36.14 -31.69 -23.95
N PHE A 36 37.25 -31.13 -24.40
CA PHE A 36 37.84 -31.42 -25.71
C PHE A 36 39.23 -32.03 -25.53
N ILE A 37 39.54 -33.04 -26.32
CA ILE A 37 40.78 -33.79 -26.29
C ILE A 37 41.56 -33.47 -27.57
N ASP A 38 42.75 -32.91 -27.39
CA ASP A 38 43.71 -32.65 -28.44
C ASP A 38 44.63 -33.88 -28.56
N HIS A 39 44.45 -34.67 -29.62
CA HIS A 39 45.23 -35.90 -29.81
C HIS A 39 46.67 -35.63 -30.26
N GLU A 40 46.98 -34.43 -30.75
CA GLU A 40 48.32 -34.02 -31.17
C GLU A 40 49.16 -33.57 -29.98
N ALA A 41 48.63 -32.68 -29.15
CA ALA A 41 49.30 -32.22 -27.93
C ALA A 41 49.06 -33.14 -26.72
N ARG A 42 48.29 -34.22 -26.88
CA ARG A 42 47.91 -35.18 -25.82
C ARG A 42 47.40 -34.52 -24.55
N ARG A 43 46.55 -33.50 -24.69
CA ARG A 43 46.00 -32.72 -23.58
C ARG A 43 44.48 -32.62 -23.67
N THR A 44 43.85 -32.45 -22.51
CA THR A 44 42.42 -32.16 -22.40
C THR A 44 42.24 -30.68 -22.05
N THR A 45 41.26 -30.03 -22.67
CA THR A 45 40.91 -28.64 -22.38
C THR A 45 39.41 -28.48 -22.24
N TRP A 46 39.00 -27.49 -21.46
CA TRP A 46 37.61 -27.07 -21.35
C TRP A 46 37.26 -25.97 -22.36
N ILE A 47 38.16 -25.66 -23.30
CA ILE A 47 37.98 -24.62 -24.30
C ILE A 47 37.73 -25.29 -25.65
N ASP A 48 36.64 -24.92 -26.30
CA ASP A 48 36.29 -25.44 -27.60
C ASP A 48 37.27 -24.93 -28.67
N PRO A 49 37.97 -25.83 -29.39
CA PRO A 49 38.98 -25.44 -30.38
C PRO A 49 38.39 -24.73 -31.60
N ARG A 50 37.07 -24.81 -31.83
CA ARG A 50 36.40 -24.16 -32.97
C ARG A 50 36.23 -22.66 -32.75
N ASN A 51 35.89 -22.25 -31.53
CA ASN A 51 35.45 -20.89 -31.23
C ASN A 51 36.20 -20.24 -30.05
N GLY A 52 37.11 -20.94 -29.38
CA GLY A 52 37.88 -20.43 -28.24
C GLY A 52 37.07 -20.19 -26.97
N ARG A 53 35.80 -20.63 -26.93
CA ARG A 53 34.93 -20.44 -25.76
C ARG A 53 35.10 -21.59 -24.77
N ALA A 54 35.10 -21.26 -23.48
CA ALA A 54 35.09 -22.26 -22.43
C ALA A 54 33.72 -22.98 -22.38
N SER A 55 33.73 -24.31 -22.30
CA SER A 55 32.55 -25.14 -22.11
C SER A 55 31.76 -24.68 -20.89
N PRO A 56 30.44 -24.43 -21.04
CA PRO A 56 29.59 -23.96 -19.95
C PRO A 56 29.64 -24.93 -18.77
N MET A 57 29.76 -24.39 -17.56
CA MET A 57 29.73 -25.22 -16.35
C MET A 57 28.30 -25.75 -16.12
N PRO A 58 28.10 -27.05 -15.82
CA PRO A 58 26.77 -27.68 -15.73
C PRO A 58 25.93 -27.24 -14.52
N ASN A 59 26.32 -26.17 -13.83
CA ASN A 59 25.65 -25.72 -12.62
C ASN A 59 25.42 -24.20 -12.55
N GLN A 60 25.32 -23.53 -13.71
CA GLN A 60 24.37 -22.41 -13.77
C GLN A 60 22.98 -23.03 -13.89
N THR A 61 22.45 -23.49 -12.75
CA THR A 61 21.00 -23.52 -12.56
C THR A 61 20.47 -22.22 -13.14
N ARG A 62 19.56 -22.33 -14.11
CA ARG A 62 18.76 -21.21 -14.60
C ARG A 62 18.40 -20.37 -13.37
N ARG A 63 18.99 -19.17 -13.29
CA ARG A 63 18.64 -18.21 -12.25
C ARG A 63 17.13 -18.16 -12.26
N VAL A 64 16.49 -18.54 -11.16
CA VAL A 64 15.12 -18.08 -10.92
C VAL A 64 15.24 -16.58 -11.11
N GLU A 65 14.63 -16.04 -12.17
CA GLU A 65 14.52 -14.59 -12.35
C GLU A 65 13.73 -14.10 -11.13
N ASP A 66 14.49 -13.76 -10.11
CA ASP A 66 13.97 -13.23 -8.88
C ASP A 66 13.82 -11.74 -9.15
N ASP A 67 12.58 -11.26 -9.18
CA ASP A 67 12.22 -9.85 -9.40
C ASP A 67 12.86 -8.87 -8.39
N LEU A 68 13.65 -9.40 -7.44
CA LEU A 68 14.40 -8.70 -6.40
C LEU A 68 15.64 -7.94 -6.90
N GLY A 69 16.01 -8.08 -8.17
CA GLY A 69 17.20 -7.44 -8.73
C GLY A 69 18.54 -8.00 -8.20
N PRO A 70 19.68 -7.40 -8.60
CA PRO A 70 21.00 -7.87 -8.18
C PRO A 70 21.24 -7.63 -6.69
N LEU A 71 22.06 -8.50 -6.08
CA LEU A 71 22.56 -8.27 -4.72
C LEU A 71 23.44 -7.01 -4.67
N PRO A 72 23.57 -6.35 -3.50
CA PRO A 72 24.51 -5.26 -3.32
C PRO A 72 25.95 -5.69 -3.64
N GLU A 73 26.81 -4.73 -3.97
CA GLU A 73 28.21 -5.01 -4.31
C GLU A 73 28.94 -5.73 -3.17
N GLY A 74 29.69 -6.78 -3.51
CA GLY A 74 30.42 -7.62 -2.55
C GLY A 74 29.56 -8.70 -1.86
N TRP A 75 28.28 -8.83 -2.20
CA TRP A 75 27.42 -9.91 -1.68
C TRP A 75 27.29 -11.09 -2.64
N GLU A 76 27.31 -12.31 -2.10
CA GLU A 76 27.10 -13.55 -2.84
C GLU A 76 26.02 -14.42 -2.19
N GLU A 77 25.03 -14.88 -2.97
CA GLU A 77 24.04 -15.86 -2.54
C GLU A 77 24.59 -17.28 -2.74
N ARG A 78 24.48 -18.11 -1.70
CA ARG A 78 24.88 -19.53 -1.71
C ARG A 78 23.76 -20.39 -1.11
N VAL A 79 23.74 -21.65 -1.50
CA VAL A 79 22.83 -22.67 -0.94
C VAL A 79 23.63 -23.58 -0.02
N HIS A 80 23.18 -23.71 1.22
CA HIS A 80 23.71 -24.63 2.22
C HIS A 80 23.28 -26.07 1.91
N THR A 81 23.94 -27.06 2.51
CA THR A 81 23.70 -28.51 2.21
C THR A 81 22.30 -29.00 2.53
N ASP A 82 21.57 -28.27 3.39
CA ASP A 82 20.17 -28.52 3.74
C ASP A 82 19.18 -27.75 2.84
N GLY A 83 19.66 -27.14 1.77
CA GLY A 83 18.84 -26.38 0.81
C GLY A 83 18.53 -24.94 1.23
N ARG A 84 18.94 -24.49 2.42
CA ARG A 84 18.73 -23.10 2.86
C ARG A 84 19.66 -22.13 2.14
N VAL A 85 19.15 -20.93 1.88
CA VAL A 85 19.94 -19.87 1.25
C VAL A 85 20.65 -19.07 2.33
N PHE A 86 21.93 -18.79 2.14
CA PHE A 86 22.72 -17.89 2.97
C PHE A 86 23.52 -16.94 2.09
N TYR A 87 23.92 -15.81 2.66
CA TYR A 87 24.59 -14.73 1.96
C TYR A 87 25.98 -14.51 2.55
N ILE A 88 26.95 -14.32 1.66
CA ILE A 88 28.35 -14.05 2.00
C ILE A 88 28.62 -12.59 1.68
N ASP A 89 29.05 -11.83 2.69
CA ASP A 89 29.59 -10.48 2.50
C ASP A 89 31.10 -10.55 2.36
N HIS A 90 31.61 -10.36 1.14
CA HIS A 90 33.04 -10.36 0.84
C HIS A 90 33.75 -9.11 1.39
N ASN A 91 33.02 -8.04 1.69
CA ASN A 91 33.59 -6.82 2.27
C ASN A 91 33.97 -7.03 3.73
N THR A 92 33.05 -7.59 4.53
CA THR A 92 33.27 -7.87 5.96
C THR A 92 33.79 -9.28 6.22
N ARG A 93 33.82 -10.15 5.20
CA ARG A 93 34.16 -11.58 5.28
C ARG A 93 33.29 -12.34 6.27
N THR A 94 32.00 -12.00 6.31
CA THR A 94 31.02 -12.64 7.17
C THR A 94 29.96 -13.37 6.34
N THR A 95 29.23 -14.29 6.99
CA THR A 95 28.12 -15.01 6.38
C THR A 95 26.88 -14.83 7.22
N GLN A 96 25.73 -14.63 6.60
CA GLN A 96 24.46 -14.43 7.28
C GLN A 96 23.31 -15.15 6.56
N TRP A 97 22.20 -15.36 7.27
CA TRP A 97 21.00 -15.98 6.68
C TRP A 97 20.02 -14.94 6.15
N GLU A 98 20.20 -13.68 6.55
CA GLU A 98 19.41 -12.53 6.15
C GLU A 98 19.79 -12.06 4.74
N ASP A 99 18.77 -11.84 3.91
CA ASP A 99 18.97 -11.21 2.62
C ASP A 99 19.48 -9.77 2.81
N PRO A 100 20.65 -9.39 2.27
CA PRO A 100 21.20 -8.05 2.43
C PRO A 100 20.28 -6.96 1.84
N ARG A 101 19.37 -7.33 0.93
CA ARG A 101 18.37 -6.41 0.36
C ARG A 101 17.33 -5.96 1.39
N LEU A 102 17.19 -6.64 2.54
CA LEU A 102 16.38 -6.17 3.68
C LEU A 102 16.86 -4.83 4.24
N SER A 103 18.14 -4.50 4.04
CA SER A 103 18.72 -3.23 4.48
C SER A 103 18.57 -2.12 3.43
N ASN A 104 18.09 -2.45 2.21
CA ASN A 104 17.87 -1.48 1.15
C ASN A 104 16.45 -0.89 1.28
N PRO A 105 16.29 0.40 1.63
CA PRO A 105 14.98 1.02 1.81
C PRO A 105 14.11 0.99 0.56
N ASN A 106 14.72 1.00 -0.62
CA ASN A 106 14.01 0.97 -1.91
C ASN A 106 13.37 -0.40 -2.18
N ILE A 107 13.89 -1.46 -1.57
CA ILE A 107 13.39 -2.84 -1.72
C ILE A 107 12.54 -3.20 -0.51
N ALA A 108 13.08 -3.08 0.70
CA ALA A 108 12.43 -3.50 1.93
C ALA A 108 11.35 -2.53 2.42
N GLY A 109 11.26 -1.32 1.87
CA GLY A 109 10.45 -0.23 2.41
C GLY A 109 11.27 0.64 3.37
N GLN A 110 10.89 1.90 3.50
CA GLN A 110 11.57 2.84 4.39
C GLN A 110 11.21 2.55 5.85
N ALA A 111 12.24 2.42 6.69
CA ALA A 111 12.04 2.22 8.12
C ALA A 111 11.26 3.39 8.73
N VAL A 112 10.19 3.08 9.44
CA VAL A 112 9.39 4.09 10.12
C VAL A 112 10.03 4.37 11.49
N PRO A 113 10.52 5.60 11.72
CA PRO A 113 11.15 5.92 13.00
C PRO A 113 10.11 5.89 14.11
N TYR A 114 10.41 5.14 15.18
CA TYR A 114 9.55 5.09 16.36
C TYR A 114 9.44 6.48 17.02
N SER A 115 8.23 7.04 17.04
CA SER A 115 7.97 8.33 17.67
C SER A 115 7.44 8.15 19.09
N ARG A 116 8.31 8.40 20.07
CA ARG A 116 7.92 8.44 21.49
C ARG A 116 6.88 9.53 21.77
N ASP A 117 7.01 10.67 21.10
CA ASP A 117 6.12 11.81 21.24
C ASP A 117 4.71 11.47 20.76
N TYR A 118 4.59 10.90 19.55
CA TYR A 118 3.31 10.44 19.04
C TYR A 118 2.65 9.40 19.95
N LYS A 119 3.43 8.43 20.44
CA LYS A 119 2.88 7.40 21.33
C LYS A 119 2.29 8.03 22.60
N GLN A 120 2.97 9.01 23.19
CA GLN A 120 2.44 9.72 24.36
C GLN A 120 1.16 10.48 24.03
N LYS A 121 1.12 11.20 22.90
CA LYS A 121 -0.09 11.87 22.41
C LYS A 121 -1.24 10.88 22.18
N TYR A 122 -0.96 9.72 21.60
CA TYR A 122 -1.93 8.68 21.33
C TYR A 122 -2.51 8.04 22.60
N GLU A 123 -1.67 7.76 23.60
CA GLU A 123 -2.14 7.25 24.90
C GLU A 123 -2.94 8.32 25.68
N TYR A 124 -2.51 9.58 25.60
CA TYR A 124 -3.27 10.71 26.12
C TYR A 124 -4.64 10.80 25.44
N PHE A 125 -4.67 10.74 24.11
CA PHE A 125 -5.88 10.75 23.31
C PHE A 125 -6.83 9.60 23.70
N LYS A 126 -6.33 8.35 23.72
CA LYS A 126 -7.12 7.18 24.12
C LYS A 126 -7.68 7.26 25.53
N SER A 127 -6.89 7.76 26.49
CA SER A 127 -7.35 7.88 27.88
C SER A 127 -8.44 8.95 28.06
N HIS A 128 -8.51 9.95 27.16
CA HIS A 128 -9.51 11.02 27.20
C HIS A 128 -10.75 10.76 26.34
N ILE A 129 -10.72 9.74 25.49
CA ILE A 129 -11.90 9.24 24.80
C ILE A 129 -12.82 8.54 25.81
N ARG A 130 -13.96 9.17 26.11
CA ARG A 130 -14.95 8.61 27.03
C ARG A 130 -15.64 7.39 26.42
N LYS A 131 -15.63 6.27 27.14
CA LYS A 131 -16.49 5.13 26.83
C LYS A 131 -17.95 5.51 27.08
N PRO A 132 -18.86 5.18 26.16
CA PRO A 132 -20.26 5.54 26.32
C PRO A 132 -20.87 4.78 27.52
N THR A 133 -21.67 5.48 28.32
CA THR A 133 -22.45 4.91 29.42
C THR A 133 -23.91 4.81 29.00
N ASN A 134 -24.65 3.84 29.54
CA ASN A 134 -26.07 3.63 29.24
C ASN A 134 -26.35 3.43 27.73
N VAL A 135 -25.57 2.56 27.10
CA VAL A 135 -25.75 2.12 25.71
C VAL A 135 -25.68 0.59 25.66
N PRO A 136 -26.31 -0.06 24.66
CA PRO A 136 -26.18 -1.50 24.44
C PRO A 136 -24.72 -1.93 24.32
N ASN A 137 -24.44 -3.20 24.63
CA ASN A 137 -23.08 -3.75 24.54
C ASN A 137 -22.56 -3.87 23.10
N LYS A 138 -23.46 -3.92 22.11
CA LYS A 138 -23.13 -4.05 20.70
C LYS A 138 -24.01 -3.16 19.82
N PHE A 139 -23.47 -2.77 18.68
CA PHE A 139 -24.19 -2.13 17.58
C PHE A 139 -24.11 -3.05 16.36
N GLU A 140 -25.26 -3.56 15.94
CA GLU A 140 -25.36 -4.51 14.82
C GLU A 140 -25.48 -3.76 13.48
N ILE A 141 -24.65 -4.16 12.53
CA ILE A 141 -24.61 -3.62 11.17
C ILE A 141 -24.81 -4.79 10.21
N ARG A 142 -25.95 -4.80 9.50
CA ARG A 142 -26.28 -5.82 8.50
C ARG A 142 -26.25 -5.21 7.11
N ILE A 143 -25.40 -5.72 6.24
CA ILE A 143 -25.07 -5.08 4.96
C ILE A 143 -24.82 -6.10 3.86
N ARG A 144 -25.02 -5.69 2.60
CA ARG A 144 -24.67 -6.49 1.42
C ARG A 144 -23.35 -6.02 0.84
N ARG A 145 -22.48 -6.95 0.43
CA ARG A 145 -21.19 -6.62 -0.18
C ARG A 145 -21.33 -5.76 -1.43
N THR A 146 -22.35 -6.03 -2.25
CA THR A 146 -22.61 -5.32 -3.51
C THR A 146 -23.07 -3.88 -3.34
N SER A 147 -23.60 -3.52 -2.16
CA SER A 147 -24.21 -2.22 -1.86
C SER A 147 -23.73 -1.69 -0.52
N ILE A 148 -22.44 -1.90 -0.25
CA ILE A 148 -21.85 -1.61 1.06
C ILE A 148 -21.97 -0.13 1.42
N LEU A 149 -21.82 0.77 0.44
CA LEU A 149 -21.91 2.21 0.65
C LEU A 149 -23.34 2.64 0.99
N GLU A 150 -24.35 2.25 0.19
CA GLU A 150 -25.72 2.68 0.42
C GLU A 150 -26.31 2.09 1.71
N ASP A 151 -26.05 0.81 1.98
CA ASP A 151 -26.56 0.16 3.19
C ASP A 151 -25.90 0.77 4.44
N SER A 152 -24.57 1.01 4.40
CA SER A 152 -23.85 1.68 5.50
C SER A 152 -24.33 3.12 5.71
N TYR A 153 -24.55 3.87 4.64
CA TYR A 153 -25.06 5.24 4.71
C TYR A 153 -26.43 5.28 5.40
N ARG A 154 -27.37 4.42 4.98
CA ARG A 154 -28.71 4.37 5.60
C ARG A 154 -28.63 4.04 7.09
N ILE A 155 -27.83 3.04 7.46
CA ILE A 155 -27.71 2.61 8.86
C ILE A 155 -27.10 3.75 9.70
N ILE A 156 -25.92 4.24 9.32
CA ILE A 156 -25.14 5.17 10.15
C ILE A 156 -25.75 6.57 10.17
N SER A 157 -26.34 7.03 9.06
CA SER A 157 -27.01 8.33 9.02
C SER A 157 -28.31 8.34 9.82
N SER A 158 -29.03 7.21 9.92
CA SER A 158 -30.26 7.11 10.71
C SER A 158 -30.03 7.17 12.23
N VAL A 159 -28.80 6.93 12.69
CA VAL A 159 -28.45 6.98 14.11
C VAL A 159 -28.46 8.41 14.64
N THR A 160 -29.40 8.68 15.54
CA THR A 160 -29.53 9.97 16.25
C THR A 160 -28.64 10.05 17.49
N LYS A 161 -28.56 8.97 18.29
CA LYS A 161 -27.67 8.87 19.45
C LYS A 161 -26.29 8.34 19.05
N THR A 162 -25.35 9.25 18.81
CA THR A 162 -24.00 8.92 18.31
C THR A 162 -23.18 8.04 19.25
N ASP A 163 -23.51 7.99 20.55
CA ASP A 163 -22.87 7.08 21.50
C ASP A 163 -23.11 5.59 21.17
N LEU A 164 -24.14 5.25 20.40
CA LEU A 164 -24.35 3.87 19.91
C LEU A 164 -23.22 3.43 18.98
N LEU A 165 -22.70 4.35 18.15
CA LEU A 165 -21.62 4.10 17.19
C LEU A 165 -20.26 3.88 17.88
N LYS A 166 -20.16 4.20 19.18
CA LYS A 166 -18.99 3.99 20.03
C LYS A 166 -19.02 2.64 20.76
N THR A 167 -20.09 1.86 20.62
CA THR A 167 -20.20 0.51 21.21
C THR A 167 -19.47 -0.51 20.33
N LYS A 168 -19.32 -1.76 20.82
CA LYS A 168 -18.66 -2.81 20.03
C LYS A 168 -19.44 -3.04 18.72
N LEU A 169 -18.79 -2.81 17.59
CA LEU A 169 -19.39 -3.04 16.27
C LEU A 169 -19.50 -4.54 16.01
N TRP A 170 -20.67 -4.97 15.55
CA TRP A 170 -20.96 -6.32 15.14
C TRP A 170 -21.43 -6.30 13.69
N VAL A 171 -20.56 -6.67 12.76
CA VAL A 171 -20.84 -6.58 11.32
C VAL A 171 -21.23 -7.95 10.78
N GLU A 172 -22.37 -8.03 10.10
CA GLU A 172 -22.88 -9.22 9.43
C GLU A 172 -23.09 -8.93 7.95
N PHE A 173 -22.42 -9.70 7.08
CA PHE A 173 -22.66 -9.67 5.65
C PHE A 173 -23.81 -10.61 5.29
N GLU A 174 -24.81 -10.11 4.57
CA GLU A 174 -25.96 -10.92 4.18
C GLU A 174 -25.53 -12.10 3.28
N GLY A 175 -25.96 -13.31 3.64
CA GLY A 175 -25.61 -14.54 2.93
C GLY A 175 -24.32 -15.23 3.40
N GLU A 176 -23.60 -14.65 4.37
CA GLU A 176 -22.36 -15.23 4.91
C GLU A 176 -22.53 -15.66 6.38
N THR A 177 -22.18 -16.91 6.70
CA THR A 177 -22.11 -17.39 8.09
C THR A 177 -20.76 -17.02 8.70
N GLY A 178 -20.59 -15.75 9.10
CA GLY A 178 -19.40 -15.27 9.80
C GLY A 178 -19.68 -15.02 11.29
N LEU A 179 -18.89 -15.61 12.19
CA LEU A 179 -18.89 -15.25 13.62
C LEU A 179 -17.93 -14.07 13.84
N ASP A 180 -18.46 -12.86 14.01
CA ASP A 180 -17.64 -11.64 14.10
C ASP A 180 -16.93 -11.52 15.47
N TYR A 181 -15.69 -11.99 15.52
CA TYR A 181 -14.79 -11.65 16.63
C TYR A 181 -14.08 -10.31 16.42
N GLY A 182 -14.34 -9.54 15.36
CA GLY A 182 -13.74 -8.23 15.07
C GLY A 182 -13.00 -8.14 13.73
N GLY A 183 -12.91 -9.25 12.99
CA GLY A 183 -12.36 -9.32 11.64
C GLY A 183 -13.29 -8.71 10.58
N LEU A 184 -14.60 -8.97 10.66
CA LEU A 184 -15.58 -8.43 9.70
C LEU A 184 -15.73 -6.92 9.86
N ALA A 185 -15.65 -6.41 11.08
CA ALA A 185 -15.61 -4.96 11.32
C ALA A 185 -14.41 -4.28 10.64
N ARG A 186 -13.22 -4.90 10.61
CA ARG A 186 -12.04 -4.34 9.90
C ARG A 186 -12.25 -4.33 8.41
N GLU A 187 -12.71 -5.47 7.88
CA GLU A 187 -13.00 -5.63 6.47
C GLU A 187 -14.05 -4.61 6.01
N TRP A 188 -15.08 -4.38 6.81
CA TRP A 188 -16.10 -3.37 6.53
C TRP A 188 -15.51 -1.96 6.40
N PHE A 189 -14.67 -1.52 7.35
CA PHE A 189 -14.00 -0.22 7.23
C PHE A 189 -13.15 -0.12 5.96
N TYR A 190 -12.43 -1.18 5.62
CA TYR A 190 -11.62 -1.24 4.42
C TYR A 190 -12.48 -1.13 3.15
N LEU A 191 -13.46 -2.01 2.97
CA LEU A 191 -14.32 -2.04 1.78
C LEU A 191 -15.12 -0.74 1.65
N LEU A 192 -15.66 -0.24 2.76
CA LEU A 192 -16.40 1.01 2.77
C LEU A 192 -15.49 2.20 2.44
N SER A 193 -14.24 2.23 2.94
CA SER A 193 -13.30 3.30 2.57
C SER A 193 -13.02 3.35 1.07
N LYS A 194 -12.89 2.20 0.41
CA LYS A 194 -12.72 2.16 -1.05
C LYS A 194 -13.91 2.72 -1.81
N GLU A 195 -15.13 2.40 -1.39
CA GLU A 195 -16.33 2.94 -2.03
C GLU A 195 -16.55 4.43 -1.70
N MET A 196 -16.37 4.85 -0.45
CA MET A 196 -16.57 6.26 -0.04
C MET A 196 -15.65 7.23 -0.79
N PHE A 197 -14.42 6.80 -1.07
CA PHE A 197 -13.39 7.62 -1.71
C PHE A 197 -13.28 7.38 -3.21
N ASN A 198 -14.20 6.62 -3.78
CA ASN A 198 -14.26 6.38 -5.21
C ASN A 198 -14.70 7.67 -5.94
N PRO A 199 -13.86 8.23 -6.83
CA PRO A 199 -14.18 9.47 -7.54
C PRO A 199 -15.44 9.40 -8.40
N TYR A 200 -15.92 8.20 -8.77
CA TYR A 200 -17.16 8.03 -9.52
C TYR A 200 -18.40 8.57 -8.80
N TYR A 201 -18.39 8.65 -7.46
CA TYR A 201 -19.49 9.25 -6.70
C TYR A 201 -19.47 10.79 -6.69
N GLY A 202 -18.43 11.41 -7.28
CA GLY A 202 -18.31 12.87 -7.39
C GLY A 202 -18.05 13.60 -6.07
N LEU A 203 -17.79 12.88 -4.97
CA LEU A 203 -17.47 13.49 -3.66
C LEU A 203 -16.00 13.90 -3.56
N PHE A 204 -15.11 13.04 -4.05
CA PHE A 204 -13.67 13.27 -4.07
C PHE A 204 -13.15 13.21 -5.50
N GLU A 205 -12.01 13.83 -5.72
CA GLU A 205 -11.25 13.79 -6.95
C GLU A 205 -9.77 13.56 -6.65
N TYR A 206 -9.02 13.12 -7.66
CA TYR A 206 -7.56 13.02 -7.55
C TYR A 206 -6.90 14.40 -7.64
N SER A 207 -5.76 14.58 -6.98
CA SER A 207 -4.97 15.81 -7.14
C SER A 207 -4.39 15.91 -8.56
N ALA A 208 -3.92 17.10 -8.94
CA ALA A 208 -3.34 17.32 -10.27
C ALA A 208 -1.95 16.67 -10.42
N MET A 209 -1.27 16.41 -9.30
CA MET A 209 0.08 15.84 -9.29
C MET A 209 0.10 14.33 -9.43
N ASP A 210 -0.92 13.63 -8.92
CA ASP A 210 -0.92 12.18 -8.93
C ASP A 210 -2.33 11.57 -8.97
N ASN A 211 -2.40 10.30 -9.40
CA ASN A 211 -3.65 9.57 -9.53
C ASN A 211 -4.02 8.79 -8.25
N TYR A 212 -3.51 9.21 -7.07
CA TYR A 212 -3.71 8.44 -5.84
C TYR A 212 -4.08 9.29 -4.62
N THR A 213 -3.64 10.54 -4.53
CA THR A 213 -4.04 11.47 -3.47
C THR A 213 -5.40 12.09 -3.80
N LEU A 214 -6.23 12.20 -2.78
CA LEU A 214 -7.61 12.60 -2.86
C LEU A 214 -7.80 13.99 -2.25
N GLN A 215 -8.62 14.78 -2.90
CA GLN A 215 -9.13 16.03 -2.38
C GLN A 215 -10.66 16.08 -2.54
N ILE A 216 -11.31 16.93 -1.75
CA ILE A 216 -12.75 17.15 -1.90
C ILE A 216 -13.02 17.76 -3.27
N ASN A 217 -13.95 17.18 -4.02
CA ASN A 217 -14.42 17.77 -5.26
C ASN A 217 -15.24 19.02 -4.96
N ASN A 218 -14.77 20.18 -5.42
CA ASN A 218 -15.48 21.46 -5.25
C ASN A 218 -16.89 21.43 -5.90
N GLY A 219 -17.02 20.72 -7.02
CA GLY A 219 -18.25 20.51 -7.77
C GLY A 219 -19.11 19.36 -7.23
N SER A 220 -18.82 18.82 -6.05
CA SER A 220 -19.59 17.70 -5.47
C SER A 220 -21.10 17.97 -5.38
N GLY A 221 -21.52 19.21 -5.13
CA GLY A 221 -22.94 19.59 -5.09
C GLY A 221 -23.62 19.58 -6.47
N LEU A 222 -22.86 19.66 -7.56
CA LEU A 222 -23.39 19.55 -8.93
C LEU A 222 -23.60 18.07 -9.33
N CYS A 223 -22.74 17.19 -8.81
CA CYS A 223 -22.83 15.75 -9.07
C CYS A 223 -23.87 15.06 -8.16
N ASN A 224 -24.09 15.58 -6.95
CA ASN A 224 -24.94 14.97 -5.93
C ASN A 224 -25.61 16.01 -5.03
N GLU A 225 -26.94 16.12 -5.08
CA GLU A 225 -27.71 17.05 -4.25
C GLU A 225 -27.58 16.78 -2.74
N GLU A 226 -27.35 15.51 -2.36
CA GLU A 226 -27.15 15.09 -0.98
C GLU A 226 -25.67 15.07 -0.57
N HIS A 227 -24.75 15.68 -1.33
CA HIS A 227 -23.31 15.58 -1.06
C HIS A 227 -22.93 15.94 0.39
N LEU A 228 -23.56 16.94 1.01
CA LEU A 228 -23.27 17.35 2.39
C LEU A 228 -23.64 16.27 3.41
N SER A 229 -24.74 15.53 3.23
CA SER A 229 -25.08 14.43 4.14
C SER A 229 -24.12 13.26 3.95
N TYR A 230 -23.63 13.02 2.74
CA TYR A 230 -22.54 12.07 2.49
C TYR A 230 -21.25 12.50 3.21
N PHE A 231 -20.83 13.76 3.13
CA PHE A 231 -19.65 14.23 3.88
C PHE A 231 -19.82 14.07 5.40
N LYS A 232 -21.00 14.38 5.94
CA LYS A 232 -21.31 14.13 7.36
C LYS A 232 -21.25 12.64 7.71
N PHE A 233 -21.76 11.77 6.86
CA PHE A 233 -21.64 10.32 7.02
C PHE A 233 -20.18 9.87 7.00
N ILE A 234 -19.38 10.30 6.01
CA ILE A 234 -17.96 9.99 5.89
C ILE A 234 -17.20 10.48 7.14
N GLY A 235 -17.53 11.68 7.63
CA GLY A 235 -17.01 12.21 8.89
C GLY A 235 -17.31 11.31 10.09
N ARG A 236 -18.55 10.80 10.20
CA ARG A 236 -18.91 9.82 11.25
C ARG A 236 -18.09 8.54 11.12
N ILE A 237 -17.94 7.99 9.91
CA ILE A 237 -17.14 6.78 9.66
C ILE A 237 -15.67 7.01 10.05
N ALA A 238 -15.09 8.15 9.67
CA ALA A 238 -13.73 8.52 10.06
C ALA A 238 -13.57 8.64 11.59
N GLY A 239 -14.53 9.28 12.26
CA GLY A 239 -14.56 9.34 13.72
C GLY A 239 -14.70 7.95 14.36
N MET A 240 -15.52 7.07 13.79
CA MET A 240 -15.65 5.68 14.25
C MET A 240 -14.35 4.89 14.04
N ALA A 241 -13.69 5.05 12.90
CA ALA A 241 -12.43 4.38 12.59
C ALA A 241 -11.38 4.73 13.66
N VAL A 242 -11.18 6.02 13.93
CA VAL A 242 -10.24 6.49 14.96
C VAL A 242 -10.63 6.00 16.36
N TYR A 243 -11.92 6.06 16.73
CA TYR A 243 -12.39 5.65 18.06
C TYR A 243 -12.15 4.15 18.29
N HIS A 244 -12.42 3.31 17.29
CA HIS A 244 -12.28 1.85 17.36
C HIS A 244 -10.87 1.35 17.03
N GLY A 245 -9.93 2.25 16.71
CA GLY A 245 -8.57 1.90 16.30
C GLY A 245 -8.53 1.09 14.98
N LYS A 246 -9.39 1.47 14.03
CA LYS A 246 -9.45 0.93 12.66
C LYS A 246 -8.88 1.97 11.71
N LEU A 247 -8.36 1.50 10.57
CA LEU A 247 -7.70 2.34 9.58
C LEU A 247 -8.58 2.45 8.34
N LEU A 248 -8.57 3.63 7.71
CA LEU A 248 -9.22 3.88 6.43
C LEU A 248 -8.22 3.73 5.28
N ASP A 249 -8.66 3.13 4.18
CA ASP A 249 -7.86 3.03 2.95
C ASP A 249 -8.05 4.30 2.11
N ALA A 250 -7.44 5.39 2.55
CA ALA A 250 -7.54 6.70 1.90
C ALA A 250 -6.22 7.45 1.97
N PHE A 251 -5.94 8.26 0.95
CA PHE A 251 -4.78 9.13 0.88
C PHE A 251 -5.27 10.55 0.64
N PHE A 252 -5.39 11.38 1.67
CA PHE A 252 -5.81 12.76 1.46
C PHE A 252 -4.61 13.68 1.26
N ILE A 253 -4.80 14.74 0.50
CA ILE A 253 -3.82 15.82 0.42
C ILE A 253 -3.57 16.43 1.82
N ARG A 254 -2.36 16.88 2.09
CA ARG A 254 -1.98 17.48 3.38
C ARG A 254 -2.89 18.65 3.84
N PRO A 255 -3.35 19.55 2.95
CA PRO A 255 -4.36 20.55 3.27
C PRO A 255 -5.63 20.00 3.94
N PHE A 256 -6.05 18.78 3.62
CA PHE A 256 -7.22 18.14 4.22
C PHE A 256 -7.04 17.99 5.75
N TYR A 257 -5.92 17.43 6.18
CA TYR A 257 -5.61 17.26 7.60
C TYR A 257 -5.38 18.61 8.30
N LYS A 258 -4.73 19.57 7.63
CA LYS A 258 -4.58 20.94 8.17
C LYS A 258 -5.93 21.62 8.39
N MET A 259 -6.89 21.46 7.47
CA MET A 259 -8.26 21.94 7.67
C MET A 259 -8.94 21.29 8.88
N MET A 260 -8.78 19.97 9.06
CA MET A 260 -9.34 19.28 10.23
C MET A 260 -8.78 19.81 11.56
N LEU A 261 -7.48 20.12 11.58
CA LEU A 261 -6.80 20.69 12.75
C LEU A 261 -7.05 22.19 12.91
N GLN A 262 -7.72 22.83 11.95
CA GLN A 262 -7.90 24.29 11.86
C GLN A 262 -6.56 25.04 11.85
N LYS A 263 -5.56 24.48 11.15
CA LYS A 263 -4.26 25.11 10.90
C LYS A 263 -4.29 25.89 9.58
N PRO A 264 -3.51 26.98 9.46
CA PRO A 264 -3.33 27.67 8.19
C PRO A 264 -2.65 26.75 7.16
N ILE A 265 -3.03 26.92 5.91
CA ILE A 265 -2.42 26.24 4.76
C ILE A 265 -1.42 27.21 4.14
N ASP A 266 -0.22 26.71 3.88
CA ASP A 266 0.91 27.49 3.42
C ASP A 266 1.22 27.21 1.95
N LEU A 267 2.02 28.09 1.32
CA LEU A 267 2.43 27.92 -0.07
C LEU A 267 3.13 26.58 -0.34
N LYS A 268 3.89 26.06 0.64
CA LYS A 268 4.56 24.75 0.51
C LYS A 268 3.58 23.58 0.41
N ASP A 269 2.37 23.69 0.95
CA ASP A 269 1.39 22.62 0.83
C ASP A 269 0.87 22.49 -0.62
N MET A 270 0.91 23.58 -1.39
CA MET A 270 0.52 23.59 -2.81
C MET A 270 1.43 22.70 -3.66
N GLU A 271 2.74 22.64 -3.34
CA GLU A 271 3.72 21.83 -4.09
C GLU A 271 3.26 20.37 -4.22
N SER A 272 2.72 19.81 -3.13
CA SER A 272 2.25 18.42 -3.06
C SER A 272 0.90 18.15 -3.75
N VAL A 273 0.18 19.20 -4.15
CA VAL A 273 -1.15 19.08 -4.77
C VAL A 273 -1.13 19.47 -6.24
N ASP A 274 -0.41 20.55 -6.55
CA ASP A 274 -0.27 21.14 -7.88
C ASP A 274 1.09 21.86 -7.98
N THR A 275 2.11 21.13 -8.43
CA THR A 275 3.48 21.67 -8.59
C THR A 275 3.54 22.76 -9.66
N GLU A 276 2.73 22.71 -10.73
CA GLU A 276 2.74 23.73 -11.78
C GLU A 276 2.20 25.06 -11.24
N TYR A 277 1.10 25.00 -10.50
CA TYR A 277 0.51 26.17 -9.86
C TYR A 277 1.41 26.69 -8.72
N TYR A 278 2.03 25.80 -7.94
CA TYR A 278 3.05 26.16 -6.95
C TYR A 278 4.20 26.94 -7.58
N ASN A 279 4.76 26.46 -8.70
CA ASN A 279 5.84 27.13 -9.41
C ASN A 279 5.43 28.52 -9.89
N SER A 280 4.19 28.68 -10.35
CA SER A 280 3.63 29.98 -10.75
C SER A 280 3.52 30.95 -9.58
N LEU A 281 3.02 30.51 -8.44
CA LEU A 281 2.95 31.32 -7.21
C LEU A 281 4.33 31.64 -6.63
N MET A 282 5.27 30.69 -6.70
CA MET A 282 6.67 30.91 -6.33
C MET A 282 7.34 31.93 -7.23
N TRP A 283 7.07 31.89 -8.53
CA TRP A 283 7.57 32.90 -9.46
C TRP A 283 7.05 34.30 -9.10
N ILE A 284 5.74 34.43 -8.83
CA ILE A 284 5.13 35.69 -8.36
C ILE A 284 5.81 36.17 -7.08
N LYS A 285 6.09 35.27 -6.14
CA LYS A 285 6.75 35.59 -4.88
C LYS A 285 8.18 36.12 -5.08
N GLU A 286 8.94 35.52 -5.97
CA GLU A 286 10.36 35.82 -6.17
C GLU A 286 10.61 36.97 -7.16
N ASN A 287 9.68 37.25 -8.06
CA ASN A 287 9.81 38.23 -9.13
C ASN A 287 8.81 39.40 -8.98
N ASP A 288 8.90 40.40 -9.85
CA ASP A 288 7.93 41.49 -9.91
C ASP A 288 6.68 41.06 -10.70
N PRO A 289 5.50 40.94 -10.07
CA PRO A 289 4.30 40.47 -10.73
C PRO A 289 3.65 41.52 -11.64
N ARG A 290 4.10 42.77 -11.65
CA ARG A 290 3.52 43.83 -12.49
C ARG A 290 3.55 43.50 -13.98
N ILE A 291 4.51 42.68 -14.42
CA ILE A 291 4.61 42.22 -15.82
C ILE A 291 3.51 41.25 -16.22
N LEU A 292 2.84 40.64 -15.23
CA LEU A 292 1.74 39.70 -15.45
C LEU A 292 0.37 40.39 -15.47
N GLU A 293 0.30 41.69 -15.13
CA GLU A 293 -0.93 42.49 -15.08
C GLU A 293 -2.05 41.80 -14.27
N LEU A 294 -1.67 41.11 -13.20
CA LEU A 294 -2.61 40.42 -12.31
C LEU A 294 -3.38 41.41 -11.45
N THR A 295 -4.64 41.10 -11.19
CA THR A 295 -5.47 41.76 -10.18
C THR A 295 -5.84 40.77 -9.08
N PHE A 296 -6.50 41.22 -8.00
CA PHE A 296 -7.02 40.34 -6.94
C PHE A 296 -8.30 39.60 -7.38
N CYS A 297 -8.26 39.02 -8.59
CA CYS A 297 -9.31 38.18 -9.17
C CYS A 297 -8.72 36.91 -9.76
N LEU A 298 -9.51 35.84 -9.72
CA LEU A 298 -9.17 34.58 -10.36
C LEU A 298 -10.23 34.20 -11.38
N ASP A 299 -9.78 33.73 -12.54
CA ASP A 299 -10.65 33.13 -13.53
C ASP A 299 -10.83 31.64 -13.20
N GLU A 300 -12.07 31.17 -13.19
CA GLU A 300 -12.44 29.78 -13.02
C GLU A 300 -13.20 29.32 -14.26
N ASP A 301 -12.77 28.20 -14.84
CA ASP A 301 -13.50 27.54 -15.92
C ASP A 301 -14.35 26.41 -15.31
N VAL A 302 -15.66 26.64 -15.24
CA VAL A 302 -16.62 25.67 -14.72
C VAL A 302 -17.46 25.17 -15.89
N PHE A 303 -17.19 23.94 -16.35
CA PHE A 303 -17.87 23.32 -17.49
C PHE A 303 -17.85 24.13 -18.80
N GLY A 304 -16.75 24.84 -19.08
CA GLY A 304 -16.59 25.67 -20.28
C GLY A 304 -17.12 27.10 -20.10
N GLN A 305 -17.68 27.43 -18.93
CA GLN A 305 -18.09 28.78 -18.59
C GLN A 305 -17.00 29.45 -17.73
N LYS A 306 -16.40 30.50 -18.26
CA LYS A 306 -15.46 31.34 -17.50
C LYS A 306 -16.23 32.22 -16.52
N SER A 307 -15.93 32.08 -15.25
CA SER A 307 -16.41 32.92 -14.16
C SER A 307 -15.23 33.61 -13.50
N GLN A 308 -15.41 34.85 -13.04
CA GLN A 308 -14.39 35.61 -12.34
C GLN A 308 -14.74 35.69 -10.86
N HIS A 309 -13.78 35.35 -9.99
CA HIS A 309 -13.94 35.37 -8.54
C HIS A 309 -13.00 36.42 -7.92
N GLU A 310 -13.57 37.43 -7.27
CA GLU A 310 -12.78 38.42 -6.52
C GLU A 310 -12.24 37.82 -5.22
N LEU A 311 -10.92 37.88 -5.01
CA LEU A 311 -10.26 37.38 -3.79
C LEU A 311 -10.53 38.26 -2.56
N LYS A 312 -10.83 39.54 -2.79
CA LYS A 312 -11.21 40.52 -1.77
C LYS A 312 -12.16 41.56 -2.37
N PRO A 313 -12.92 42.32 -1.55
CA PRO A 313 -13.88 43.29 -2.06
C PRO A 313 -13.23 44.31 -3.01
N GLY A 314 -13.74 44.40 -4.25
CA GLY A 314 -13.20 45.29 -5.27
C GLY A 314 -11.85 44.82 -5.85
N GLY A 315 -11.52 43.54 -5.67
CA GLY A 315 -10.26 42.94 -6.08
C GLY A 315 -9.97 43.07 -7.59
N ALA A 316 -11.00 43.19 -8.42
CA ALA A 316 -10.85 43.41 -9.86
C ALA A 316 -10.14 44.73 -10.21
N ASN A 317 -10.18 45.72 -9.31
CA ASN A 317 -9.58 47.05 -9.51
C ASN A 317 -8.26 47.23 -8.73
N ILE A 318 -7.73 46.15 -8.14
CA ILE A 318 -6.53 46.20 -7.30
C ILE A 318 -5.46 45.37 -8.00
N ASP A 319 -4.44 46.05 -8.54
CA ASP A 319 -3.30 45.40 -9.17
C ASP A 319 -2.42 44.68 -8.15
N VAL A 320 -1.86 43.56 -8.56
CA VAL A 320 -0.86 42.82 -7.79
C VAL A 320 0.52 43.45 -8.01
N THR A 321 1.12 43.93 -6.93
CA THR A 321 2.42 44.61 -6.90
C THR A 321 3.38 43.91 -5.95
N ASN A 322 4.66 44.29 -5.98
CA ASN A 322 5.66 43.77 -5.02
C ASN A 322 5.29 44.00 -3.55
N GLU A 323 4.51 45.03 -3.24
CA GLU A 323 4.09 45.36 -1.88
C GLU A 323 2.92 44.50 -1.38
N ASN A 324 2.06 43.99 -2.28
CA ASN A 324 0.85 43.25 -1.92
C ASN A 324 0.82 41.79 -2.43
N LYS A 325 1.86 41.33 -3.13
CA LYS A 325 1.92 39.97 -3.70
C LYS A 325 1.81 38.85 -2.67
N ASP A 326 2.33 39.04 -1.46
CA ASP A 326 2.20 38.05 -0.39
C ASP A 326 0.74 37.92 0.09
N GLU A 327 -0.01 39.02 0.09
CA GLU A 327 -1.45 39.03 0.37
C GLU A 327 -2.21 38.29 -0.73
N TYR A 328 -1.87 38.58 -2.01
CA TYR A 328 -2.46 37.88 -3.16
C TYR A 328 -2.25 36.36 -3.05
N ILE A 329 -1.01 35.91 -2.87
CA ILE A 329 -0.69 34.47 -2.74
C ILE A 329 -1.48 33.84 -1.60
N LYS A 330 -1.57 34.50 -0.44
CA LYS A 330 -2.33 34.00 0.71
C LYS A 330 -3.82 33.83 0.38
N LEU A 331 -4.43 34.82 -0.25
CA LEU A 331 -5.85 34.76 -0.62
C LEU A 331 -6.12 33.71 -1.69
N VAL A 332 -5.21 33.52 -2.65
CA VAL A 332 -5.29 32.44 -3.64
C VAL A 332 -5.30 31.07 -2.96
N ILE A 333 -4.39 30.83 -2.01
CA ILE A 333 -4.30 29.56 -1.26
C ILE A 333 -5.56 29.33 -0.42
N GLU A 334 -6.01 30.34 0.32
CA GLU A 334 -7.23 30.30 1.13
C GLU A 334 -8.44 29.94 0.25
N TRP A 335 -8.56 30.58 -0.91
CA TRP A 335 -9.67 30.31 -1.82
C TRP A 335 -9.59 28.91 -2.46
N ARG A 336 -8.39 28.47 -2.88
CA ARG A 336 -8.17 27.18 -3.54
C ARG A 336 -8.47 25.99 -2.65
N PHE A 337 -8.04 26.04 -1.39
CA PHE A 337 -8.12 24.89 -0.49
C PHE A 337 -9.24 24.98 0.54
N VAL A 338 -9.64 26.18 0.96
CA VAL A 338 -10.60 26.34 2.06
C VAL A 338 -11.96 26.80 1.53
N ALA A 339 -12.02 27.94 0.85
CA ALA A 339 -13.29 28.59 0.54
C ALA A 339 -14.20 27.71 -0.34
N ARG A 340 -13.63 27.04 -1.36
CA ARG A 340 -14.38 26.23 -2.34
C ARG A 340 -14.95 24.92 -1.79
N VAL A 341 -14.43 24.43 -0.67
CA VAL A 341 -14.82 23.14 -0.07
C VAL A 341 -15.30 23.29 1.38
N LYS A 342 -15.59 24.53 1.79
CA LYS A 342 -15.88 24.88 3.18
C LYS A 342 -17.10 24.15 3.72
N ASP A 343 -18.17 24.06 2.93
CA ASP A 343 -19.43 23.45 3.37
C ASP A 343 -19.28 21.93 3.51
N GLN A 344 -18.59 21.29 2.56
CA GLN A 344 -18.23 19.88 2.58
C GLN A 344 -17.36 19.54 3.79
N MET A 345 -16.30 20.33 4.02
CA MET A 345 -15.40 20.15 5.17
C MET A 345 -16.12 20.39 6.50
N THR A 346 -17.02 21.37 6.57
CA THR A 346 -17.83 21.63 7.77
C THR A 346 -18.75 20.46 8.05
N ALA A 347 -19.43 19.91 7.04
CA ALA A 347 -20.27 18.73 7.19
C ALA A 347 -19.46 17.50 7.64
N PHE A 348 -18.28 17.28 7.05
CA PHE A 348 -17.34 16.24 7.47
C PHE A 348 -16.91 16.40 8.94
N LEU A 349 -16.53 17.62 9.36
CA LEU A 349 -16.11 17.91 10.73
C LEU A 349 -17.25 17.80 11.75
N ASP A 350 -18.49 18.14 11.36
CA ASP A 350 -19.67 17.90 12.19
C ASP A 350 -19.89 16.39 12.41
N GLY A 351 -19.76 15.60 11.34
CA GLY A 351 -19.80 14.14 11.40
C GLY A 351 -18.72 13.56 12.32
N PHE A 352 -17.47 13.94 12.11
CA PHE A 352 -16.32 13.47 12.88
C PHE A 352 -16.42 13.91 14.35
N GLY A 353 -16.72 15.19 14.56
CA GLY A 353 -16.87 15.85 15.86
C GLY A 353 -17.96 15.22 16.73
N SER A 354 -18.99 14.63 16.11
CA SER A 354 -20.07 13.92 16.80
C SER A 354 -19.64 12.61 17.47
N ILE A 355 -18.51 12.04 17.04
CA ILE A 355 -17.91 10.82 17.60
C ILE A 355 -16.71 11.19 18.46
N ILE A 356 -15.77 11.96 17.91
CA ILE A 356 -14.53 12.34 18.56
C ILE A 356 -14.48 13.87 18.70
N PRO A 357 -14.39 14.41 19.93
CA PRO A 357 -14.24 15.84 20.13
C PRO A 357 -13.02 16.41 19.38
N LEU A 358 -13.24 17.44 18.56
CA LEU A 358 -12.19 18.01 17.69
C LEU A 358 -11.00 18.59 18.49
N ASN A 359 -11.19 18.98 19.74
CA ASN A 359 -10.10 19.43 20.60
C ASN A 359 -9.10 18.31 20.94
N LEU A 360 -9.52 17.05 20.93
CA LEU A 360 -8.63 15.92 21.22
C LEU A 360 -7.68 15.60 20.06
N ILE A 361 -8.08 15.90 18.82
CA ILE A 361 -7.22 15.68 17.65
C ILE A 361 -6.21 16.81 17.44
N LYS A 362 -6.45 18.00 18.00
CA LYS A 362 -5.56 19.18 17.88
C LYS A 362 -4.19 19.01 18.54
N ILE A 363 -4.00 17.96 19.36
CA ILE A 363 -2.68 17.62 19.93
C ILE A 363 -1.74 17.03 18.88
N PHE A 364 -2.28 16.49 17.79
CA PHE A 364 -1.54 15.89 16.70
C PHE A 364 -1.22 16.95 15.64
N ASP A 365 -0.08 16.77 14.96
CA ASP A 365 0.14 17.45 13.69
C ASP A 365 -0.55 16.74 12.52
N GLU A 366 -0.48 17.34 11.34
CA GLU A 366 -1.17 16.85 10.13
C GLU A 366 -0.67 15.48 9.66
N HIS A 367 0.61 15.13 9.88
CA HIS A 367 1.14 13.81 9.53
C HIS A 367 0.75 12.78 10.60
N GLU A 368 0.79 13.17 11.87
CA GLU A 368 0.34 12.33 12.98
C GLU A 368 -1.17 12.02 12.86
N LEU A 369 -1.98 12.99 12.42
CA LEU A 369 -3.41 12.80 12.18
C LEU A 369 -3.67 11.88 10.98
N GLU A 370 -2.89 12.00 9.91
CA GLU A 370 -2.90 11.05 8.79
C GLU A 370 -2.60 9.63 9.30
N LEU A 371 -1.54 9.45 10.08
CA LEU A 371 -1.15 8.15 10.63
C LEU A 371 -2.20 7.59 11.59
N LEU A 372 -2.90 8.45 12.34
CA LEU A 372 -4.00 8.07 13.21
C LEU A 372 -5.21 7.52 12.42
N MET A 373 -5.50 8.09 11.26
CA MET A 373 -6.67 7.75 10.44
C MET A 373 -6.40 6.63 9.41
N CYS A 374 -5.25 6.70 8.75
CA CYS A 374 -4.92 5.90 7.57
C CYS A 374 -3.75 4.94 7.80
N GLY A 375 -2.94 5.15 8.85
CA GLY A 375 -1.78 4.32 9.16
C GLY A 375 -0.61 4.51 8.17
N ILE A 376 0.44 3.70 8.36
CA ILE A 376 1.63 3.71 7.51
C ILE A 376 1.29 3.09 6.15
N GLN A 377 1.76 3.77 5.11
CA GLN A 377 1.53 3.39 3.72
C GLN A 377 2.59 2.43 3.17
N ASN A 378 3.87 2.71 3.43
CA ASN A 378 4.97 1.88 2.95
C ASN A 378 5.33 0.83 4.00
N ILE A 379 5.17 -0.43 3.62
CA ILE A 379 5.44 -1.55 4.51
C ILE A 379 6.94 -1.79 4.58
N ASP A 380 7.52 -1.53 5.76
CA ASP A 380 8.86 -1.97 6.12
C ASP A 380 8.84 -3.49 6.37
N VAL A 381 9.34 -4.24 5.39
CA VAL A 381 9.45 -5.71 5.44
C VAL A 381 10.42 -6.16 6.53
N LYS A 382 11.43 -5.34 6.85
CA LYS A 382 12.36 -5.65 7.94
C LYS A 382 11.64 -5.58 9.28
N ASP A 383 10.92 -4.48 9.55
CA ASP A 383 10.10 -4.35 10.77
C ASP A 383 9.02 -5.43 10.84
N TRP A 384 8.38 -5.77 9.71
CA TRP A 384 7.41 -6.86 9.65
C TRP A 384 8.03 -8.19 10.07
N ARG A 385 9.19 -8.53 9.51
CA ARG A 385 9.89 -9.77 9.82
C ARG A 385 10.35 -9.85 11.26
N GLU A 386 10.88 -8.76 11.81
CA GLU A 386 11.37 -8.68 13.20
C GLU A 386 10.24 -8.84 14.23
N ASN A 387 9.03 -8.39 13.91
CA ASN A 387 7.86 -8.48 14.78
C ASN A 387 6.89 -9.61 14.41
N THR A 388 7.36 -10.64 13.70
CA THR A 388 6.58 -11.84 13.36
C THR A 388 6.85 -13.00 14.31
N LEU A 389 5.78 -13.62 14.82
CA LEU A 389 5.82 -14.85 15.61
C LEU A 389 5.68 -16.08 14.70
N TYR A 390 6.38 -17.16 15.05
CA TYR A 390 6.32 -18.44 14.33
C TYR A 390 5.79 -19.56 15.23
N LYS A 391 4.94 -20.44 14.69
CA LYS A 391 4.32 -21.57 15.40
C LYS A 391 4.32 -22.85 14.54
N GLY A 392 4.14 -24.01 15.18
CA GLY A 392 4.04 -25.30 14.49
C GLY A 392 5.34 -25.71 13.80
N ASP A 393 6.43 -25.88 14.54
CA ASP A 393 7.78 -26.19 14.02
C ASP A 393 8.43 -25.10 13.15
N TYR A 394 7.70 -24.06 12.75
CA TYR A 394 8.29 -22.91 12.05
C TYR A 394 9.08 -22.02 13.01
N HIS A 395 10.21 -21.52 12.51
CA HIS A 395 11.07 -20.56 13.16
C HIS A 395 11.76 -19.71 12.09
N MET A 396 12.40 -18.60 12.49
CA MET A 396 12.98 -17.61 11.57
C MET A 396 13.95 -18.18 10.51
N ASN A 397 14.64 -19.27 10.83
CA ASN A 397 15.65 -19.90 9.96
C ASN A 397 15.12 -21.12 9.20
N HIS A 398 13.81 -21.41 9.30
CA HIS A 398 13.18 -22.50 8.58
C HIS A 398 13.09 -22.16 7.09
N ILE A 399 13.37 -23.12 6.20
CA ILE A 399 13.48 -22.88 4.75
C ILE A 399 12.21 -22.24 4.15
N ILE A 400 11.04 -22.70 4.57
CA ILE A 400 9.73 -22.17 4.14
C ILE A 400 9.51 -20.73 4.62
N ILE A 401 10.03 -20.36 5.78
CA ILE A 401 9.95 -18.99 6.30
C ILE A 401 10.92 -18.08 5.54
N GLN A 402 12.11 -18.56 5.19
CA GLN A 402 13.03 -17.82 4.32
C GLN A 402 12.42 -17.59 2.94
N TRP A 403 11.76 -18.61 2.36
CA TRP A 403 11.03 -18.48 1.11
C TRP A 403 9.86 -17.51 1.19
N PHE A 404 9.11 -17.51 2.29
CA PHE A 404 8.04 -16.55 2.54
C PHE A 404 8.58 -15.12 2.50
N TRP A 405 9.62 -14.80 3.28
CA TRP A 405 10.18 -13.45 3.30
C TRP A 405 10.85 -13.04 1.99
N ARG A 406 11.47 -14.00 1.28
CA ARG A 406 11.97 -13.78 -0.09
C ARG A 406 10.83 -13.41 -1.05
N ALA A 407 9.68 -14.07 -0.95
CA ALA A 407 8.50 -13.73 -1.74
C ALA A 407 7.97 -12.33 -1.36
N VAL A 408 7.83 -12.02 -0.07
CA VAL A 408 7.35 -10.70 0.40
C VAL A 408 8.28 -9.56 -0.02
N LEU A 409 9.60 -9.77 0.00
CA LEU A 409 10.56 -8.81 -0.54
C LEU A 409 10.36 -8.58 -2.04
N SER A 410 9.99 -9.62 -2.80
CA SER A 410 9.79 -9.51 -4.25
C SER A 410 8.48 -8.80 -4.63
N PHE A 411 7.57 -8.65 -3.67
CA PHE A 411 6.29 -8.00 -3.88
C PHE A 411 6.42 -6.48 -3.94
N SER A 412 5.61 -5.86 -4.80
CA SER A 412 5.36 -4.40 -4.76
C SER A 412 4.70 -4.01 -3.43
N ASN A 413 4.76 -2.73 -3.07
CA ASN A 413 4.08 -2.26 -1.85
C ASN A 413 2.57 -2.58 -1.88
N GLU A 414 1.94 -2.49 -3.05
CA GLU A 414 0.53 -2.88 -3.22
C GLU A 414 0.28 -4.35 -2.87
N MET A 415 1.11 -5.27 -3.38
CA MET A 415 0.96 -6.69 -3.09
C MET A 415 1.28 -7.01 -1.62
N ARG A 416 2.22 -6.28 -1.00
CA ARG A 416 2.47 -6.35 0.46
C ARG A 416 1.25 -5.90 1.25
N SER A 417 0.61 -4.80 0.85
CA SER A 417 -0.63 -4.31 1.47
C SER A 417 -1.77 -5.30 1.32
N ARG A 418 -1.91 -5.96 0.15
CA ARG A 418 -2.91 -7.01 -0.05
C ARG A 418 -2.64 -8.26 0.80
N LEU A 419 -1.37 -8.68 0.93
CA LEU A 419 -1.00 -9.77 1.85
C LEU A 419 -1.30 -9.39 3.31
N LEU A 420 -0.97 -8.16 3.71
CA LEU A 420 -1.28 -7.68 5.06
C LEU A 420 -2.78 -7.70 5.31
N GLN A 421 -3.57 -7.25 4.34
CA GLN A 421 -5.02 -7.27 4.39
C GLN A 421 -5.58 -8.69 4.49
N PHE A 422 -5.08 -9.61 3.66
CA PHE A 422 -5.45 -11.02 3.70
C PHE A 422 -5.31 -11.60 5.11
N VAL A 423 -4.21 -11.28 5.80
CA VAL A 423 -3.89 -11.86 7.11
C VAL A 423 -4.49 -11.09 8.30
N THR A 424 -4.67 -9.77 8.20
CA THR A 424 -5.02 -8.91 9.35
C THR A 424 -6.36 -8.18 9.20
N GLY A 425 -6.94 -8.18 8.01
CA GLY A 425 -8.14 -7.42 7.65
C GLY A 425 -7.89 -5.93 7.38
N THR A 426 -6.63 -5.47 7.37
CA THR A 426 -6.25 -4.08 7.06
C THR A 426 -5.06 -4.06 6.09
N SER A 427 -5.06 -3.14 5.13
CA SER A 427 -3.94 -2.92 4.19
C SER A 427 -2.82 -2.05 4.78
N ARG A 428 -2.99 -1.58 6.01
CA ARG A 428 -2.21 -0.50 6.64
C ARG A 428 -1.57 -0.94 7.96
N VAL A 429 -0.38 -0.42 8.24
CA VAL A 429 0.39 -0.74 9.46
C VAL A 429 0.19 0.39 10.48
N PRO A 430 0.02 0.10 11.79
CA PRO A 430 0.00 1.13 12.83
C PRO A 430 1.30 1.93 12.88
N MET A 431 1.27 3.17 13.37
CA MET A 431 2.42 4.10 13.33
C MET A 431 3.72 3.56 13.98
N ASN A 432 3.63 2.76 15.04
CA ASN A 432 4.82 2.16 15.68
C ASN A 432 5.19 0.81 15.06
N GLY A 433 4.79 0.58 13.81
CA GLY A 433 5.12 -0.59 13.03
C GLY A 433 4.34 -1.84 13.45
N PHE A 434 4.89 -2.99 13.07
CA PHE A 434 4.29 -4.31 13.27
C PHE A 434 4.26 -4.75 14.74
N LYS A 435 5.07 -4.11 15.59
CA LYS A 435 5.08 -4.35 17.04
C LYS A 435 3.76 -4.03 17.73
N GLU A 436 3.04 -3.04 17.21
CA GLU A 436 1.78 -2.57 17.77
C GLU A 436 0.58 -3.02 16.95
N LEU A 437 0.69 -4.14 16.24
CA LEU A 437 -0.48 -4.79 15.65
C LEU A 437 -1.48 -5.16 16.73
N TYR A 438 -2.75 -4.91 16.44
CA TYR A 438 -3.88 -5.30 17.29
C TYR A 438 -4.64 -6.44 16.63
N GLY A 439 -5.16 -7.35 17.44
CA GLY A 439 -6.14 -8.37 17.10
C GLY A 439 -7.50 -8.03 17.69
N SER A 440 -8.41 -9.00 17.68
CA SER A 440 -9.75 -8.88 18.28
C SER A 440 -9.73 -8.67 19.80
N ASN A 441 -8.71 -9.20 20.48
CA ASN A 441 -8.63 -9.26 21.94
C ASN A 441 -7.56 -8.30 22.53
N GLY A 442 -7.04 -7.36 21.73
CA GLY A 442 -5.98 -6.44 22.14
C GLY A 442 -4.71 -6.57 21.30
N PRO A 443 -3.53 -6.19 21.82
CA PRO A 443 -2.26 -6.31 21.10
C PRO A 443 -1.99 -7.75 20.65
N GLN A 444 -1.77 -7.96 19.36
CA GLN A 444 -1.57 -9.27 18.74
C GLN A 444 -0.63 -9.13 17.54
N MET A 445 0.55 -9.72 17.65
CA MET A 445 1.56 -9.71 16.59
C MET A 445 1.15 -10.59 15.40
N PHE A 446 1.70 -10.26 14.24
CA PHE A 446 1.60 -11.10 13.05
C PHE A 446 2.19 -12.48 13.34
N THR A 447 1.47 -13.55 13.01
CA THR A 447 1.85 -14.93 13.33
C THR A 447 1.82 -15.82 12.09
N ILE A 448 2.86 -16.60 11.84
CA ILE A 448 2.88 -17.66 10.82
C ILE A 448 2.87 -19.01 11.52
N GLU A 449 1.88 -19.85 11.21
CA GLU A 449 1.72 -21.18 11.79
C GLU A 449 1.74 -22.25 10.69
N LYS A 450 2.51 -23.32 10.89
CA LYS A 450 2.49 -24.47 9.98
C LYS A 450 1.15 -25.19 10.06
N TRP A 451 0.55 -25.45 8.91
CA TRP A 451 -0.73 -26.15 8.84
C TRP A 451 -0.92 -26.92 7.54
N GLY A 452 -1.60 -28.05 7.58
CA GLY A 452 -2.04 -28.78 6.39
C GLY A 452 -0.92 -29.46 5.60
N THR A 453 -1.17 -29.67 4.32
CA THR A 453 -0.29 -30.38 3.37
C THR A 453 0.17 -29.44 2.24
N PRO A 454 1.25 -29.76 1.51
CA PRO A 454 1.79 -28.91 0.44
C PRO A 454 0.78 -28.56 -0.68
N ASN A 455 -0.32 -29.31 -0.80
CA ASN A 455 -1.35 -29.06 -1.80
C ASN A 455 -2.33 -27.95 -1.41
N ASN A 456 -2.47 -27.67 -0.11
CA ASN A 456 -3.40 -26.67 0.41
C ASN A 456 -2.97 -25.24 0.02
N PHE A 457 -3.94 -24.34 -0.09
CA PHE A 457 -3.67 -22.90 -0.16
C PHE A 457 -3.42 -22.35 1.25
N PRO A 458 -2.64 -21.26 1.40
CA PRO A 458 -2.52 -20.57 2.68
C PRO A 458 -3.88 -20.06 3.13
N ARG A 459 -4.14 -20.08 4.44
CA ARG A 459 -5.38 -19.59 5.04
C ARG A 459 -5.06 -18.50 6.06
N ALA A 460 -5.96 -17.56 6.25
CA ALA A 460 -5.77 -16.45 7.18
C ALA A 460 -6.87 -16.39 8.24
N HIS A 461 -6.48 -16.01 9.45
CA HIS A 461 -7.38 -15.72 10.56
C HIS A 461 -7.19 -14.28 11.00
N THR A 462 -7.96 -13.38 10.40
CA THR A 462 -7.83 -11.92 10.57
C THR A 462 -8.00 -11.47 12.02
N CYS A 463 -8.82 -12.16 12.81
CA CYS A 463 -9.01 -11.90 14.25
C CYS A 463 -7.73 -12.05 15.08
N PHE A 464 -6.82 -12.94 14.65
CA PHE A 464 -5.59 -13.30 15.36
C PHE A 464 -4.32 -12.83 14.64
N ASN A 465 -4.45 -12.11 13.52
CA ASN A 465 -3.34 -11.74 12.64
C ASN A 465 -2.48 -12.97 12.27
N ARG A 466 -3.12 -14.12 12.00
CA ARG A 466 -2.44 -15.40 11.79
C ARG A 466 -2.57 -15.88 10.35
N LEU A 467 -1.43 -16.23 9.76
CA LEU A 467 -1.31 -16.92 8.49
C LEU A 467 -0.98 -18.39 8.73
N ASP A 468 -1.88 -19.28 8.32
CA ASP A 468 -1.67 -20.71 8.28
C ASP A 468 -0.96 -21.02 6.95
N LEU A 469 0.34 -21.32 7.03
CA LEU A 469 1.22 -21.52 5.88
C LEU A 469 1.55 -23.02 5.73
N PRO A 470 1.16 -23.66 4.61
CA PRO A 470 1.48 -25.05 4.37
C PRO A 470 2.96 -25.33 4.14
N PRO A 471 3.43 -26.55 4.46
CA PRO A 471 4.83 -26.93 4.28
C PRO A 471 5.17 -27.22 2.81
N TYR A 472 5.17 -26.19 1.96
CA TYR A 472 5.50 -26.30 0.53
C TYR A 472 6.88 -26.92 0.26
N GLU A 473 7.00 -27.56 -0.91
CA GLU A 473 8.21 -28.28 -1.32
C GLU A 473 9.19 -27.39 -2.10
N GLY A 474 8.75 -26.23 -2.59
CA GLY A 474 9.59 -25.30 -3.33
C GLY A 474 9.14 -23.84 -3.28
N TYR A 475 10.11 -22.93 -3.48
CA TYR A 475 9.88 -21.48 -3.48
C TYR A 475 8.81 -21.03 -4.50
N LEU A 476 8.87 -21.54 -5.74
CA LEU A 476 7.90 -21.17 -6.78
C LEU A 476 6.49 -21.63 -6.43
N GLN A 477 6.35 -22.81 -5.83
CA GLN A 477 5.05 -23.31 -5.36
C GLN A 477 4.50 -22.40 -4.25
N LEU A 478 5.34 -22.00 -3.29
CA LEU A 478 4.96 -21.07 -2.23
C LEU A 478 4.52 -19.72 -2.81
N LYS A 479 5.33 -19.09 -3.69
CA LYS A 479 5.03 -17.78 -4.29
C LYS A 479 3.72 -17.82 -5.06
N ASP A 480 3.52 -18.81 -5.93
CA ASP A 480 2.29 -18.97 -6.73
C ASP A 480 1.05 -19.19 -5.86
N LYS A 481 1.12 -20.10 -4.87
CA LYS A 481 0.00 -20.38 -3.96
C LYS A 481 -0.34 -19.19 -3.07
N LEU A 482 0.67 -18.43 -2.65
CA LEU A 482 0.48 -17.22 -1.85
C LEU A 482 -0.20 -16.12 -2.68
N ILE A 483 0.27 -15.83 -3.89
CA ILE A 483 -0.35 -14.85 -4.79
C ILE A 483 -1.81 -15.22 -5.07
N LYS A 484 -2.07 -16.47 -5.46
CA LYS A 484 -3.43 -16.95 -5.75
C LYS A 484 -4.37 -16.85 -4.55
N ALA A 485 -3.87 -17.08 -3.34
CA ALA A 485 -4.69 -16.93 -2.12
C ALA A 485 -5.03 -15.46 -1.83
N ILE A 486 -4.07 -14.55 -2.01
CA ILE A 486 -4.27 -13.10 -1.83
C ILE A 486 -5.26 -12.55 -2.87
N GLU A 487 -5.14 -12.98 -4.13
CA GLU A 487 -6.02 -12.52 -5.22
C GLU A 487 -7.41 -13.17 -5.15
N GLY A 488 -7.47 -14.43 -4.74
CA GLY A 488 -8.72 -15.18 -4.59
C GLY A 488 -9.57 -14.77 -3.39
N SER A 489 -9.00 -14.08 -2.40
CA SER A 489 -9.72 -13.65 -1.19
C SER A 489 -10.61 -12.42 -1.37
N GLN A 490 -10.85 -11.94 -2.59
CA GLN A 490 -11.81 -10.85 -2.85
C GLN A 490 -13.27 -11.21 -2.49
N GLY A 491 -13.55 -12.50 -2.24
CA GLY A 491 -14.73 -12.94 -1.50
C GLY A 491 -14.31 -13.83 -0.34
N PHE A 492 -14.58 -13.43 0.91
CA PHE A 492 -14.39 -14.28 2.08
C PHE A 492 -15.46 -15.39 2.12
N ALA A 493 -15.40 -16.33 1.19
CA ALA A 493 -15.90 -17.67 1.45
C ALA A 493 -14.86 -18.34 2.34
N GLY A 494 -15.12 -18.41 3.64
CA GLY A 494 -14.37 -19.28 4.55
C GLY A 494 -14.35 -20.69 3.96
N VAL A 495 -13.20 -21.08 3.41
CA VAL A 495 -12.95 -22.47 3.04
C VAL A 495 -12.66 -23.19 4.35
N ASP A 496 -13.70 -23.78 4.93
CA ASP A 496 -13.54 -24.99 5.73
C ASP A 496 -12.76 -26.03 4.91
#